data_AF-A0A0J7K1P2-F1
#
_entry.id   AF-A0A0J7K1P2-F1
#
_cell.length_a   1.000
_cell.length_b   1.000
_cell.length_c   1.000
_cell.angle_alpha   90.00
_cell.angle_beta   90.00
_cell.angle_gamma   90.00
#
_symmetry.space_group_name_H-M   'P 1'
#
loop_
_entity.id
_entity.type
_entity.pdbx_description
1 polymer ?
#
loop_
_entity_poly.entity_id
_entity_poly.type
_entity_poly.pdbx_seq_one_letter_code
_entity_poly.pdbx_strand_id
1 'polypeptide(L)'
;MGKLNAPENVMVQVLTPTLAAVYWMPPKKLNCVAVNYEVHWELVLDVLLPNSTRKITSQYDKINQPERMVDDKFLTRIQPLLPGQKYLIYVRVYPTNFSNSFTDSVSNTIHMYSEPNNLILSGVSTNGINISWIPSVNLTIRYILEYKNDAMQKWQKVNNTEKNNDRVTYYIENLLPQTLYKFRLILKYPKYMEDFIWPSDGDEFTFKTLGKQMKTL
;
A
#
# COMPACT_ATOMS: atom_id res chain seq x y z
N MET A 1 -6.53 31.66 29.02
CA MET A 1 -5.59 30.69 28.41
C MET A 1 -5.83 30.72 26.91
N GLY A 2 -4.80 31.03 26.10
CA GLY A 2 -4.97 31.29 24.66
C GLY A 2 -5.11 30.01 23.85
N LYS A 3 -5.86 30.07 22.74
CA LYS A 3 -6.01 28.98 21.76
C LYS A 3 -4.63 28.55 21.22
N LEU A 4 -4.41 27.25 21.01
CA LEU A 4 -3.20 26.74 20.39
C LEU A 4 -3.16 27.10 18.90
N ASN A 5 -1.96 27.25 18.35
CA ASN A 5 -1.80 27.37 16.91
C ASN A 5 -2.04 26.00 16.27
N ALA A 6 -2.73 25.99 15.14
CA ALA A 6 -2.94 24.77 14.36
C ALA A 6 -1.60 24.20 13.87
N PRO A 7 -1.49 22.87 13.69
CA PRO A 7 -0.36 22.28 12.99
C PRO A 7 -0.26 22.87 11.57
N GLU A 8 0.92 23.35 11.20
CA GLU A 8 1.19 23.96 9.90
C GLU A 8 1.83 22.96 8.93
N ASN A 9 1.71 23.23 7.63
CA ASN A 9 2.34 22.47 6.55
C ASN A 9 2.06 20.96 6.62
N VAL A 10 0.81 20.61 6.95
CA VAL A 10 0.36 19.22 6.91
C VAL A 10 0.40 18.73 5.47
N MET A 11 1.22 17.71 5.22
CA MET A 11 1.36 17.04 3.94
C MET A 11 1.09 15.56 4.12
N VAL A 12 0.39 14.96 3.17
CA VAL A 12 0.12 13.53 3.17
C VAL A 12 0.67 12.89 1.91
N GLN A 13 1.39 11.80 2.08
CA GLN A 13 2.00 11.04 0.99
C GLN A 13 1.47 9.61 0.99
N VAL A 14 0.85 9.22 -0.11
CA VAL A 14 0.41 7.84 -0.35
C VAL A 14 1.64 6.98 -0.68
N LEU A 15 1.88 5.95 0.13
CA LEU A 15 3.05 5.09 0.01
C LEU A 15 2.71 3.78 -0.70
N THR A 16 1.64 3.12 -0.28
CA THR A 16 1.14 1.86 -0.87
C THR A 16 -0.40 1.92 -0.92
N PRO A 17 -1.12 0.89 -1.41
CA PRO A 17 -2.58 0.87 -1.38
C PRO A 17 -3.19 1.03 0.01
N THR A 18 -2.47 0.63 1.06
CA THR A 18 -2.98 0.57 2.44
C THR A 18 -2.19 1.44 3.42
N LEU A 19 -1.14 2.14 2.96
CA LEU A 19 -0.22 2.90 3.81
C LEU A 19 -0.04 4.33 3.29
N ALA A 20 -0.17 5.30 4.19
CA ALA A 20 0.20 6.69 3.93
C ALA A 20 1.08 7.26 5.07
N ALA A 21 1.93 8.22 4.72
CA ALA A 21 2.71 9.00 5.67
C ALA A 21 2.13 10.41 5.79
N VAL A 22 2.03 10.90 7.02
CA VAL A 22 1.54 12.25 7.36
C VAL A 22 2.69 13.02 7.97
N TYR A 23 2.97 14.19 7.39
CA TYR A 23 4.04 15.10 7.80
C TYR A 23 3.42 16.41 8.28
N TRP A 24 3.95 17.01 9.34
CA TRP A 24 3.54 18.34 9.78
C TRP A 24 4.66 19.06 10.51
N MET A 25 4.57 20.39 10.61
CA MET A 25 5.51 21.16 11.42
C MET A 25 5.02 21.32 12.86
N PRO A 26 5.92 21.29 13.86
CA PRO A 26 5.59 21.66 15.21
C PRO A 26 5.15 23.14 15.29
N PRO A 27 4.29 23.52 16.26
CA PRO A 27 3.91 24.91 16.50
C PRO A 27 5.14 25.78 16.79
N LYS A 28 5.28 26.90 16.08
CA LYS A 28 6.38 27.87 16.27
C LYS A 28 6.33 28.59 17.63
N LYS A 29 5.14 28.70 18.21
CA LYS A 29 4.91 29.27 19.54
C LYS A 29 4.00 28.35 20.35
N LEU A 30 4.49 27.90 21.49
CA LEU A 30 3.75 27.10 22.46
C LEU A 30 3.23 28.02 23.57
N ASN A 31 1.92 28.16 23.66
CA ASN A 31 1.25 28.89 24.75
C ASN A 31 1.02 27.98 25.98
N CYS A 32 1.68 26.82 26.04
CA CYS A 32 1.53 25.79 27.07
C CYS A 32 2.84 25.02 27.28
N VAL A 33 2.88 24.19 28.33
CA VAL A 33 4.08 23.41 28.71
C VAL A 33 4.45 22.38 27.65
N ALA A 34 3.47 21.62 27.17
CA ALA A 34 3.63 20.61 26.12
C ALA A 34 2.31 20.40 25.36
N VAL A 35 2.41 19.77 24.19
CA VAL A 35 1.29 19.44 23.31
C VAL A 35 1.34 17.99 22.89
N ASN A 36 0.16 17.41 22.67
CA ASN A 36 -0.03 16.10 22.05
C ASN A 36 -0.68 16.28 20.67
N TYR A 37 -0.51 15.28 19.82
CA TYR A 37 -1.12 15.26 18.49
C TYR A 37 -2.05 14.07 18.33
N GLU A 38 -3.08 14.26 17.53
CA GLU A 38 -3.89 13.19 16.96
C GLU A 38 -3.89 13.34 15.45
N VAL A 39 -3.77 12.24 14.72
CA VAL A 39 -3.97 12.23 13.27
C VAL A 39 -5.30 11.56 12.99
N HIS A 40 -6.20 12.29 12.33
CA HIS A 40 -7.55 11.84 12.00
C HIS A 40 -7.62 11.56 10.50
N TRP A 41 -8.29 10.46 10.12
CA TRP A 41 -8.60 10.15 8.74
C TRP A 41 -10.05 9.67 8.61
N GLU A 42 -10.72 10.21 7.60
CA GLU A 42 -12.14 9.96 7.35
C GLU A 42 -12.33 9.46 5.93
N LEU A 43 -12.99 8.31 5.80
CA LEU A 43 -13.34 7.76 4.50
C LEU A 43 -14.37 8.67 3.82
N VAL A 44 -14.02 9.19 2.64
CA VAL A 44 -14.93 9.97 1.80
C VAL A 44 -15.71 9.00 0.93
N LEU A 45 -16.92 8.69 1.37
CA LEU A 45 -17.85 7.89 0.57
C LEU A 45 -18.41 8.74 -0.58
N ASP A 46 -18.01 8.43 -1.82
CA ASP A 46 -18.65 8.97 -3.03
C ASP A 46 -20.01 8.28 -3.22
N VAL A 47 -21.01 8.71 -2.45
CA VAL A 47 -22.35 8.12 -2.48
C VAL A 47 -23.38 9.17 -2.82
N LEU A 48 -23.75 9.21 -4.11
CA LEU A 48 -25.05 9.67 -4.61
C LEU A 48 -26.13 8.60 -4.41
N LEU A 49 -26.17 7.91 -3.26
CA LEU A 49 -27.33 7.06 -2.93
C LEU A 49 -28.31 7.93 -2.13
N PRO A 50 -29.54 8.16 -2.63
CA PRO A 50 -30.47 9.09 -1.99
C PRO A 50 -30.89 8.70 -0.57
N ASN A 51 -30.61 7.48 -0.10
CA ASN A 51 -31.26 6.92 1.09
C ASN A 51 -30.36 6.01 1.97
N SER A 52 -29.03 6.13 1.91
CA SER A 52 -28.18 5.46 2.90
C SER A 52 -27.71 6.45 3.97
N THR A 53 -27.95 6.12 5.24
CA THR A 53 -27.37 6.82 6.39
C THR A 53 -25.85 6.83 6.20
N ARG A 54 -25.24 8.02 6.04
CA ARG A 54 -23.80 8.19 5.86
C ARG A 54 -23.05 7.53 7.01
N LYS A 55 -22.55 6.31 6.80
CA LYS A 55 -21.65 5.65 7.75
C LYS A 55 -20.25 6.22 7.53
N ILE A 56 -20.03 7.44 8.03
CA ILE A 56 -18.71 8.06 8.01
C ILE A 56 -17.82 7.20 8.90
N THR A 57 -16.88 6.49 8.30
CA THR A 57 -15.86 5.76 9.06
C THR A 57 -14.74 6.75 9.35
N SER A 58 -14.79 7.36 10.53
CA SER A 58 -13.74 8.21 11.08
C SER A 58 -12.87 7.37 12.01
N GLN A 59 -11.56 7.47 11.83
CA GLN A 59 -10.56 6.82 12.66
C GLN A 59 -9.47 7.84 12.99
N TYR A 60 -8.77 7.61 14.10
CA TYR A 60 -7.68 8.46 14.51
C TYR A 60 -6.65 7.70 15.34
N ASP A 61 -5.42 8.19 15.29
CA ASP A 61 -4.32 7.72 16.13
C ASP A 61 -3.80 8.85 17.02
N LYS A 62 -3.59 8.53 18.29
CA LYS A 62 -2.92 9.43 19.24
C LYS A 62 -1.40 9.30 19.09
N ILE A 63 -0.75 10.43 18.83
CA ILE A 63 0.68 10.51 18.60
C ILE A 63 1.33 11.18 19.81
N ASN A 64 1.83 10.35 20.72
CA ASN A 64 2.49 10.83 21.94
C ASN A 64 3.91 11.35 21.65
N GLN A 65 4.62 10.71 20.72
CA GLN A 65 5.97 11.10 20.29
C GLN A 65 6.08 10.89 18.78
N PRO A 66 5.83 11.93 17.97
CA PRO A 66 6.02 11.82 16.53
C PRO A 66 7.51 11.63 16.20
N GLU A 67 7.79 10.88 15.15
CA GLU A 67 9.15 10.77 14.61
C GLU A 67 9.57 12.16 14.09
N ARG A 68 10.77 12.62 14.47
CA ARG A 68 11.29 13.92 14.04
C ARG A 68 12.30 13.73 12.92
N MET A 69 12.02 14.36 11.78
CA MET A 69 12.88 14.33 10.60
C MET A 69 14.00 15.39 10.68
N VAL A 70 14.99 15.27 9.80
CA VAL A 70 16.15 16.17 9.69
C VAL A 70 15.74 17.61 9.36
N ASP A 71 14.58 17.81 8.70
CA ASP A 71 14.01 19.12 8.38
C ASP A 71 13.04 19.65 9.45
N ASP A 72 13.11 19.11 10.68
CA ASP A 72 12.25 19.42 11.83
C ASP A 72 10.77 19.07 11.67
N LYS A 73 10.38 18.41 10.59
CA LYS A 73 9.00 17.90 10.45
C LYS A 73 8.78 16.70 11.35
N PHE A 74 7.56 16.63 11.86
CA PHE A 74 7.01 15.44 12.48
C PHE A 74 6.45 14.51 11.42
N LEU A 75 6.61 13.22 11.65
CA LEU A 75 6.16 12.13 10.79
C LEU A 75 5.37 11.12 11.60
N THR A 76 4.25 10.66 11.04
CA THR A 76 3.61 9.41 11.43
C THR A 76 3.14 8.63 10.19
N ARG A 77 2.92 7.33 10.37
CA ARG A 77 2.38 6.43 9.34
C ARG A 77 0.98 5.98 9.76
N ILE A 78 0.01 6.07 8.85
CA ILE A 78 -1.36 5.61 9.06
C ILE A 78 -1.62 4.36 8.22
N GLN A 79 -2.13 3.32 8.88
CA GLN A 79 -2.42 2.01 8.28
C GLN A 79 -3.28 1.15 9.24
N PRO A 80 -4.09 0.20 8.71
CA PRO A 80 -4.37 -0.02 7.30
C PRO A 80 -5.47 0.91 6.78
N LEU A 81 -5.24 1.50 5.60
CA LEU A 81 -6.24 2.21 4.80
C LEU A 81 -6.84 1.28 3.75
N LEU A 82 -8.02 1.62 3.23
CA LEU A 82 -8.65 0.85 2.16
C LEU A 82 -8.07 1.24 0.78
N PRO A 83 -7.64 0.27 -0.04
CA PRO A 83 -7.16 0.51 -1.41
C PRO A 83 -8.18 1.23 -2.30
N GLY A 84 -7.69 2.10 -3.18
CA GLY A 84 -8.50 2.83 -4.16
C GLY A 84 -9.54 3.79 -3.56
N GLN A 85 -9.53 3.99 -2.25
CA GLN A 85 -10.47 4.87 -1.57
C GLN A 85 -9.92 6.29 -1.40
N LYS A 86 -10.84 7.23 -1.24
CA LYS A 86 -10.55 8.64 -0.98
C LYS A 86 -10.67 8.93 0.52
N TYR A 87 -9.69 9.63 1.06
CA TYR A 87 -9.66 10.00 2.48
C TYR A 87 -9.46 11.49 2.67
N LEU A 88 -10.10 12.03 3.72
CA LEU A 88 -9.81 13.35 4.28
C LEU A 88 -8.95 13.16 5.53
N ILE A 89 -7.81 13.83 5.61
CA ILE A 89 -6.82 13.65 6.69
C ILE A 89 -6.44 14.99 7.29
N TYR A 90 -6.40 15.09 8.61
CA TYR A 90 -5.95 16.29 9.32
C TYR A 90 -5.24 15.93 10.63
N VAL A 91 -4.45 16.88 11.13
CA VAL A 91 -3.74 16.76 12.40
C VAL A 91 -4.40 17.68 13.41
N ARG A 92 -4.76 17.10 14.56
CA ARG A 92 -5.28 17.81 15.72
C ARG A 92 -4.15 17.99 16.74
N VAL A 93 -4.06 19.17 17.34
CA VAL A 93 -3.15 19.44 18.47
C VAL A 93 -3.96 19.83 19.70
N TYR A 94 -3.55 19.34 20.87
CA TYR A 94 -4.15 19.71 22.15
C TYR A 94 -3.10 19.80 23.27
N PRO A 95 -3.30 20.65 24.30
CA PRO A 95 -2.38 20.75 25.41
C PRO A 95 -2.35 19.46 26.23
N THR A 96 -1.18 19.08 26.75
CA THR A 96 -1.05 17.91 27.65
C THR A 96 -1.88 18.06 28.92
N ASN A 97 -2.08 19.29 29.39
CA ASN A 97 -2.63 19.58 30.72
C ASN A 97 -4.16 19.70 30.71
N PHE A 98 -4.78 19.97 29.55
CA PHE A 98 -6.23 20.16 29.39
C PHE A 98 -6.67 19.75 27.98
N SER A 99 -7.15 18.52 27.81
CA SER A 99 -7.54 17.95 26.51
C SER A 99 -8.82 18.54 25.90
N ASN A 100 -9.61 19.31 26.67
CA ASN A 100 -10.87 19.87 26.19
C ASN A 100 -10.70 21.06 25.23
N SER A 101 -9.47 21.53 25.03
CA SER A 101 -9.13 22.54 24.02
C SER A 101 -8.24 21.90 22.97
N PHE A 102 -8.67 21.95 21.71
CA PHE A 102 -7.89 21.44 20.59
C PHE A 102 -7.94 22.41 19.41
N THR A 103 -7.03 22.23 18.47
CA THR A 103 -7.02 22.97 17.21
C THR A 103 -6.64 22.02 16.08
N ASP A 104 -7.44 22.05 15.02
CA ASP A 104 -7.28 21.19 13.86
C ASP A 104 -6.52 21.93 12.76
N SER A 105 -5.70 21.19 12.01
CA SER A 105 -5.07 21.68 10.79
C SER A 105 -6.08 21.83 9.66
N VAL A 106 -5.66 22.46 8.57
CA VAL A 106 -6.33 22.30 7.28
C VAL A 106 -6.29 20.83 6.89
N SER A 107 -7.40 20.31 6.39
CA SER A 107 -7.52 18.92 5.96
C SER A 107 -6.99 18.72 4.55
N ASN A 108 -6.35 17.57 4.32
CA ASN A 108 -5.82 17.14 3.04
C ASN A 108 -6.68 16.00 2.50
N THR A 109 -7.04 16.07 1.22
CA THR A 109 -7.77 14.99 0.55
C THR A 109 -6.79 14.19 -0.31
N ILE A 110 -6.75 12.88 -0.09
CA ILE A 110 -5.89 11.96 -0.84
C ILE A 110 -6.71 10.84 -1.48
N HIS A 111 -6.15 10.22 -2.51
CA HIS A 111 -6.69 9.01 -3.12
C HIS A 111 -5.64 7.89 -3.02
N MET A 112 -6.00 6.79 -2.36
CA MET A 112 -5.11 5.66 -2.17
C MET A 112 -4.85 4.95 -3.49
N TYR A 113 -3.71 4.29 -3.61
CA TYR A 113 -3.48 3.41 -4.76
C TYR A 113 -4.50 2.28 -4.76
N SER A 114 -4.96 1.88 -5.96
CA SER A 114 -5.79 0.69 -6.12
C SER A 114 -5.04 -0.57 -5.69
N GLU A 115 -5.79 -1.57 -5.27
CA GLU A 115 -5.25 -2.89 -5.00
C GLU A 115 -4.74 -3.51 -6.32
N PRO A 116 -3.55 -4.14 -6.32
CA PRO A 116 -3.10 -4.91 -7.47
C PRO A 116 -4.04 -6.08 -7.73
N ASN A 117 -4.30 -6.39 -8.99
CA ASN A 117 -5.14 -7.52 -9.37
C ASN A 117 -4.35 -8.83 -9.48
N ASN A 118 -5.09 -9.92 -9.66
CA ASN A 118 -4.54 -11.27 -9.69
C ASN A 118 -3.73 -11.56 -10.96
N LEU A 119 -2.79 -12.51 -10.83
CA LEU A 119 -2.08 -13.11 -11.95
C LEU A 119 -2.98 -14.06 -12.73
N ILE A 120 -2.77 -14.16 -14.03
CA ILE A 120 -3.53 -15.01 -14.95
C ILE A 120 -2.61 -16.09 -15.50
N LEU A 121 -2.95 -17.37 -15.32
CA LEU A 121 -2.24 -18.47 -15.98
C LEU A 121 -2.57 -18.44 -17.49
N SER A 122 -1.58 -18.10 -18.32
CA SER A 122 -1.78 -17.95 -19.78
C SER A 122 -1.24 -19.13 -20.58
N GLY A 123 -0.41 -19.98 -19.99
CA GLY A 123 0.08 -21.19 -20.62
C GLY A 123 0.78 -22.10 -19.62
N VAL A 124 0.72 -23.42 -19.87
CA VAL A 124 1.38 -24.42 -19.04
C VAL A 124 1.91 -25.55 -19.90
N SER A 125 3.11 -26.00 -19.60
CA SER A 125 3.76 -27.16 -20.24
C SER A 125 4.39 -28.06 -19.19
N THR A 126 5.08 -29.10 -19.63
CA THR A 126 5.82 -29.99 -18.71
C THR A 126 6.99 -29.27 -18.03
N ASN A 127 7.58 -28.27 -18.69
CA ASN A 127 8.82 -27.63 -18.24
C ASN A 127 8.71 -26.10 -18.18
N GLY A 128 7.50 -25.56 -18.21
CA GLY A 128 7.31 -24.11 -18.21
C GLY A 128 5.89 -23.66 -17.92
N ILE A 129 5.79 -22.44 -17.45
CA ILE A 129 4.56 -21.75 -17.10
C ILE A 129 4.64 -20.34 -17.69
N ASN A 130 3.57 -19.91 -18.36
CA ASN A 130 3.39 -18.55 -18.81
C ASN A 130 2.34 -17.88 -17.92
N ILE A 131 2.68 -16.70 -17.41
CA ILE A 131 1.80 -15.91 -16.55
C ILE A 131 1.57 -14.56 -17.21
N SER A 132 0.32 -14.16 -17.32
CA SER A 132 -0.08 -12.83 -17.76
C SER A 132 -0.57 -12.00 -16.57
N TRP A 133 -0.33 -10.70 -16.64
CA TRP A 133 -0.83 -9.72 -15.68
C TRP A 133 -1.30 -8.47 -16.42
N ILE A 134 -2.48 -7.98 -16.09
CA ILE A 134 -3.07 -6.76 -16.67
C ILE A 134 -3.09 -5.74 -15.53
N PRO A 135 -2.11 -4.83 -15.41
CA PRO A 135 -1.97 -4.00 -14.23
C PRO A 135 -3.21 -3.13 -13.97
N SER A 136 -3.89 -3.34 -12.84
CA SER A 136 -4.92 -2.43 -12.33
C SER A 136 -4.35 -1.18 -11.65
N VAL A 137 -3.03 -1.17 -11.44
CA VAL A 137 -2.29 -0.11 -10.77
C VAL A 137 -1.59 0.79 -11.78
N ASN A 138 -1.22 2.00 -11.34
CA ASN A 138 -0.53 2.96 -12.20
C ASN A 138 0.77 2.36 -12.77
N LEU A 139 0.90 2.35 -14.10
CA LEU A 139 2.05 1.80 -14.85
C LEU A 139 3.39 2.51 -14.55
N THR A 140 3.40 3.61 -13.80
CA THR A 140 4.63 4.23 -13.27
C THR A 140 5.31 3.40 -12.17
N ILE A 141 4.60 2.42 -11.59
CA ILE A 141 5.13 1.50 -10.58
C ILE A 141 6.03 0.47 -11.28
N ARG A 142 7.23 0.22 -10.74
CA ARG A 142 8.06 -0.89 -11.22
C ARG A 142 7.54 -2.20 -10.63
N TYR A 143 7.52 -3.24 -11.43
CA TYR A 143 7.03 -4.56 -11.04
C TYR A 143 8.00 -5.66 -11.48
N ILE A 144 8.14 -6.68 -10.65
CA ILE A 144 8.94 -7.87 -10.92
C ILE A 144 8.12 -9.08 -10.48
N LEU A 145 8.02 -10.10 -11.33
CA LEU A 145 7.46 -11.39 -10.92
C LEU A 145 8.56 -12.26 -10.33
N GLU A 146 8.28 -12.84 -9.17
CA GLU A 146 9.12 -13.86 -8.54
C GLU A 146 8.39 -15.20 -8.44
N TYR A 147 9.16 -16.28 -8.52
CA TYR A 147 8.65 -17.64 -8.39
C TYR A 147 9.56 -18.51 -7.51
N LYS A 148 8.97 -19.56 -6.93
CA LYS A 148 9.66 -20.52 -6.07
C LYS A 148 8.91 -21.86 -6.06
N ASN A 149 9.61 -22.98 -5.86
CA ASN A 149 8.98 -24.24 -5.43
C ASN A 149 9.49 -24.65 -4.04
N ASP A 150 8.92 -25.72 -3.47
CA ASP A 150 9.24 -26.15 -2.11
C ASP A 150 10.70 -26.58 -1.92
N ALA A 151 11.37 -27.04 -2.99
CA ALA A 151 12.78 -27.45 -2.95
C ALA A 151 13.75 -26.27 -3.02
N MET A 152 13.32 -25.11 -3.53
CA MET A 152 14.17 -23.93 -3.67
C MET A 152 14.37 -23.25 -2.30
N GLN A 153 15.54 -22.68 -2.07
CA GLN A 153 15.80 -21.92 -0.84
C GLN A 153 15.32 -20.46 -0.98
N LYS A 154 15.53 -19.86 -2.15
CA LYS A 154 15.24 -18.45 -2.44
C LYS A 154 14.28 -18.30 -3.61
N TRP A 155 13.48 -17.24 -3.56
CA TRP A 155 12.70 -16.76 -4.70
C TRP A 155 13.62 -16.41 -5.88
N GLN A 156 13.16 -16.69 -7.09
CA GLN A 156 13.86 -16.36 -8.34
C GLN A 156 13.05 -15.31 -9.09
N LYS A 157 13.75 -14.35 -9.71
CA LYS A 157 13.14 -13.32 -10.55
C LYS A 157 12.91 -13.86 -11.95
N VAL A 158 11.74 -13.57 -12.52
CA VAL A 158 11.48 -13.87 -13.92
C VAL A 158 12.14 -12.82 -14.79
N ASN A 159 13.04 -13.26 -15.67
CA ASN A 159 13.80 -12.38 -16.55
C ASN A 159 13.15 -12.21 -17.93
N ASN A 160 12.46 -13.24 -18.43
CA ASN A 160 11.81 -13.19 -19.74
C ASN A 160 10.40 -12.59 -19.59
N THR A 161 10.27 -11.31 -19.96
CA THR A 161 9.04 -10.54 -19.83
C THR A 161 8.75 -9.82 -21.14
N GLU A 162 7.53 -9.99 -21.64
CA GLU A 162 6.99 -9.25 -22.78
C GLU A 162 5.92 -8.27 -22.29
N LYS A 163 5.95 -7.03 -22.77
CA LYS A 163 4.93 -6.01 -22.49
C LYS A 163 4.21 -5.64 -23.77
N ASN A 164 2.90 -5.86 -23.81
CA ASN A 164 2.03 -5.52 -24.91
C ASN A 164 0.89 -4.63 -24.41
N ASN A 165 0.98 -3.33 -24.69
CA ASN A 165 0.06 -2.29 -24.22
C ASN A 165 -0.24 -2.43 -22.71
N ASP A 166 -1.41 -2.96 -22.38
CA ASP A 166 -1.94 -3.07 -21.01
C ASP A 166 -1.66 -4.43 -20.36
N ARG A 167 -0.98 -5.35 -21.06
CA ARG A 167 -0.68 -6.69 -20.57
C ARG A 167 0.81 -6.93 -20.50
N VAL A 168 1.23 -7.54 -19.41
CA VAL A 168 2.59 -8.06 -19.21
C VAL A 168 2.49 -9.58 -19.21
N THR A 169 3.34 -10.25 -19.99
CA THR A 169 3.43 -11.71 -20.02
C THR A 169 4.83 -12.13 -19.61
N TYR A 170 4.90 -13.06 -18.67
CA TYR A 170 6.09 -13.63 -18.09
C TYR A 170 6.24 -15.06 -18.60
N TYR A 171 7.41 -15.40 -19.12
CA TYR A 171 7.73 -16.73 -19.61
C TYR A 171 8.71 -17.39 -18.65
N ILE A 172 8.27 -18.45 -17.98
CA ILE A 172 9.09 -19.20 -17.03
C ILE A 172 9.35 -20.58 -17.63
N GLU A 173 10.60 -20.85 -17.95
CA GLU A 173 11.06 -22.08 -18.59
C GLU A 173 11.97 -22.88 -17.65
N ASN A 174 12.40 -24.07 -18.10
CA ASN A 174 13.30 -24.97 -17.38
C ASN A 174 12.77 -25.37 -15.99
N LEU A 175 11.45 -25.44 -15.84
CA LEU A 175 10.78 -25.89 -14.63
C LEU A 175 10.77 -27.42 -14.55
N LEU A 176 10.68 -27.94 -13.33
CA LEU A 176 10.51 -29.37 -13.09
C LEU A 176 9.08 -29.79 -13.48
N PRO A 177 8.89 -30.97 -14.09
CA PRO A 177 7.57 -31.49 -14.40
C PRO A 177 6.78 -31.86 -13.15
N GLN A 178 5.45 -31.84 -13.26
CA GLN A 178 4.51 -32.17 -12.18
C GLN A 178 4.78 -31.44 -10.84
N THR A 179 5.36 -30.24 -10.89
CA THR A 179 5.84 -29.51 -9.72
C THR A 179 4.97 -28.27 -9.50
N LEU A 180 4.57 -28.04 -8.25
CA LEU A 180 3.84 -26.85 -7.84
C LEU A 180 4.83 -25.71 -7.63
N TYR A 181 4.52 -24.55 -8.20
CA TYR A 181 5.27 -23.32 -8.06
C TYR A 181 4.38 -22.24 -7.44
N LYS A 182 4.96 -21.48 -6.52
CA LYS A 182 4.41 -20.27 -5.91
C LYS A 182 4.92 -19.05 -6.66
N PHE A 183 4.08 -18.02 -6.78
CA PHE A 183 4.36 -16.79 -7.50
C PHE A 183 3.91 -15.56 -6.69
N ARG A 184 4.71 -14.50 -6.76
CA ARG A 184 4.39 -13.20 -6.15
C ARG A 184 4.90 -12.05 -7.01
N LEU A 185 4.22 -10.91 -6.95
CA LEU A 185 4.68 -9.66 -7.53
C LEU A 185 5.42 -8.83 -6.48
N ILE A 186 6.54 -8.25 -6.90
CA ILE A 186 7.28 -7.25 -6.16
C ILE A 186 7.01 -5.91 -6.84
N LEU A 187 6.29 -5.01 -6.17
CA LEU A 187 5.91 -3.70 -6.66
C LEU A 187 6.72 -2.61 -5.95
N LYS A 188 7.25 -1.65 -6.71
CA LYS A 188 8.02 -0.51 -6.17
C LYS A 188 7.29 0.79 -6.46
N TYR A 189 6.62 1.30 -5.43
CA TYR A 189 5.88 2.56 -5.50
C TYR A 189 6.83 3.76 -5.48
N PRO A 190 6.56 4.84 -6.23
CA PRO A 190 7.52 5.94 -6.42
C PRO A 190 7.96 6.65 -5.13
N LYS A 191 7.11 6.64 -4.10
CA LYS A 191 7.34 7.33 -2.82
C LYS A 191 7.60 6.38 -1.66
N TYR A 192 7.60 5.06 -1.91
CA TYR A 192 7.86 4.05 -0.89
C TYR A 192 9.22 3.41 -1.17
N MET A 193 10.11 3.43 -0.18
CA MET A 193 11.49 2.95 -0.35
C MET A 193 11.56 1.42 -0.41
N GLU A 194 10.70 0.78 0.37
CA GLU A 194 10.60 -0.67 0.50
C GLU A 194 9.79 -1.29 -0.65
N ASP A 195 9.95 -2.59 -0.80
CA ASP A 195 9.25 -3.37 -1.81
C ASP A 195 7.88 -3.81 -1.27
N PHE A 196 6.83 -3.61 -2.06
CA PHE A 196 5.48 -4.08 -1.74
C PHE A 196 5.25 -5.44 -2.38
N ILE A 197 4.95 -6.45 -1.55
CA ILE A 197 4.74 -7.84 -2.00
C ILE A 197 3.25 -8.06 -2.22
N TRP A 198 2.90 -8.62 -3.38
CA TRP A 198 1.53 -8.98 -3.73
C TRP A 198 1.42 -10.45 -4.15
N PRO A 199 0.46 -11.24 -3.62
CA PRO A 199 -0.59 -10.87 -2.66
C PRO A 199 -0.06 -10.50 -1.26
N SER A 200 -0.79 -9.64 -0.54
CA SER A 200 -0.38 -9.16 0.79
C SER A 200 -0.94 -9.99 1.96
N ASP A 201 -1.85 -10.92 1.67
CA ASP A 201 -2.47 -11.85 2.63
C ASP A 201 -1.56 -13.04 3.00
N GLY A 202 -0.47 -13.23 2.25
CA GLY A 202 0.45 -14.36 2.43
C GLY A 202 0.10 -15.58 1.58
N ASP A 203 -1.02 -15.56 0.86
CA ASP A 203 -1.45 -16.65 -0.01
C ASP A 203 -0.91 -16.41 -1.43
N GLU A 204 0.30 -16.90 -1.69
CA GLU A 204 0.93 -16.74 -3.00
C GLU A 204 0.14 -17.45 -4.11
N PHE A 205 0.20 -16.92 -5.33
CA PHE A 205 -0.41 -17.57 -6.48
C PHE A 205 0.27 -18.92 -6.72
N THR A 206 -0.49 -20.00 -6.89
CA THR A 206 0.07 -21.33 -7.12
C THR A 206 -0.35 -21.91 -8.47
N PHE A 207 0.62 -22.40 -9.22
CA PHE A 207 0.40 -23.07 -10.50
C PHE A 207 1.30 -24.31 -10.61
N LYS A 208 0.84 -25.33 -11.32
CA LYS A 208 1.53 -26.63 -11.43
C LYS A 208 1.91 -26.92 -12.87
N THR A 209 3.14 -27.37 -13.11
CA THR A 209 3.58 -27.87 -14.42
C THR A 209 2.94 -29.22 -14.76
N LEU A 210 2.85 -29.54 -16.06
CA LEU A 210 2.31 -30.82 -16.52
C LEU A 210 3.27 -31.99 -16.23
N GLY A 211 2.73 -33.21 -16.17
CA GLY A 211 3.52 -34.43 -16.09
C GLY A 211 4.12 -34.83 -17.44
N LYS A 212 5.22 -35.58 -17.44
CA LYS A 212 5.78 -36.16 -18.68
C LYS A 212 4.78 -37.16 -19.26
N GLN A 213 4.45 -37.02 -20.54
CA GLN A 213 3.74 -38.09 -21.24
C GLN A 213 4.68 -39.30 -21.37
N MET A 214 4.29 -40.42 -20.79
CA MET A 214 4.97 -41.69 -21.09
C MET A 214 4.56 -42.10 -22.50
N LYS A 215 5.53 -42.21 -23.42
CA LYS A 215 5.30 -42.91 -24.68
C LYS A 215 5.13 -44.38 -24.33
N THR A 216 3.91 -44.88 -24.37
CA THR A 216 3.66 -46.32 -24.44
C THR A 216 4.27 -46.83 -25.74
N LEU A 217 5.25 -47.72 -25.62
CA LEU A 217 5.81 -48.50 -26.72
C LEU A 217 4.81 -49.54 -27.20
#